data_AF-A0A1A5D629-F1
#
_entry.id   AF-A0A1A5D629-F1
#
_cell.length_a   1.000
_cell.length_b   1.000
_cell.length_c   1.000
_cell.angle_alpha   90.00
_cell.angle_beta   90.00
_cell.angle_gamma   90.00
#
_symmetry.space_group_name_H-M   'P 1'
#
loop_
_entity.id
_entity.type
_entity.pdbx_description
1 polymer ?
#
loop_
_entity_poly.entity_id
_entity_poly.type
_entity_poly.pdbx_seq_one_letter_code
_entity_poly.pdbx_strand_id
1 'polypeptide(L)'
;MFAMQYSHRLPAEHDLDAIRQRAAAKGPQWDAWPGLACKAFDRPPRALYREELPLPDRGAAALRDGALAAGEALLGREDVLAVWLVADLQRWRLLRFSMSAGALELRADSVGYEVLYLARPGLERLP
;
A
#
# COMPACT_ATOMS: atom_id res chain seq x y z
N MET A 1 -5.84 10.18 8.82
CA MET A 1 -4.54 9.86 8.18
C MET A 1 -4.54 10.51 6.81
N PHE A 2 -3.52 11.31 6.49
CA PHE A 2 -3.28 11.77 5.12
C PHE A 2 -2.35 10.76 4.45
N ALA A 3 -2.77 10.21 3.31
CA ALA A 3 -1.94 9.37 2.48
C ALA A 3 -1.49 10.19 1.27
N MET A 4 -0.18 10.28 1.05
CA MET A 4 0.37 10.85 -0.17
C MET A 4 0.94 9.73 -1.03
N GLN A 5 0.57 9.72 -2.30
CA GLN A 5 1.08 8.78 -3.29
C GLN A 5 1.64 9.57 -4.47
N TYR A 6 2.89 9.29 -4.84
CA TYR A 6 3.53 9.83 -6.02
C TYR A 6 3.73 8.70 -7.03
N SER A 7 3.50 9.00 -8.31
CA SER A 7 3.78 8.07 -9.40
C SER A 7 4.66 8.75 -10.43
N HIS A 8 5.65 8.00 -10.91
CA HIS A 8 6.53 8.43 -12.00
C HIS A 8 6.39 7.43 -13.13
N ARG A 9 6.08 7.92 -14.33
CA ARG A 9 6.21 7.10 -15.55
C ARG A 9 7.67 7.06 -15.93
N LEU A 10 8.17 5.86 -16.18
CA LEU A 10 9.52 5.63 -16.65
C LEU A 10 9.47 5.16 -18.10
N PRO A 11 10.52 5.41 -18.90
CA PRO A 11 10.67 4.79 -20.23
C PRO A 11 10.58 3.27 -20.14
N ALA A 12 10.12 2.63 -21.21
CA ALA A 12 9.93 1.17 -21.23
C ALA A 12 11.25 0.41 -21.06
N GLU A 13 12.35 1.02 -21.52
CA GLU A 13 13.72 0.54 -21.45
C GLU A 13 14.43 0.89 -20.13
N HIS A 14 13.73 1.49 -19.16
CA HIS A 14 14.35 1.87 -17.90
C HIS A 14 14.83 0.63 -17.14
N ASP A 15 16.07 0.66 -16.68
CA ASP A 15 16.66 -0.40 -15.87
C ASP A 15 15.95 -0.49 -14.51
N LEU A 16 15.12 -1.52 -14.36
CA LEU A 16 14.39 -1.78 -13.12
C LEU A 16 15.33 -2.17 -11.98
N ASP A 17 16.49 -2.77 -12.26
CA ASP A 17 17.45 -3.13 -11.21
C ASP A 17 18.12 -1.89 -10.63
N ALA A 18 18.32 -0.83 -11.42
CA ALA A 18 18.75 0.46 -10.89
C ALA A 18 17.73 1.05 -9.89
N ILE A 19 16.42 0.82 -10.09
CA ILE A 19 15.39 1.22 -9.12
C ILE A 19 15.50 0.39 -7.84
N ARG A 20 15.65 -0.94 -7.98
CA ARG A 20 15.81 -1.86 -6.84
C ARG A 20 17.02 -1.51 -5.99
N GLN A 21 18.17 -1.30 -6.64
CA GLN A 21 19.41 -0.89 -5.99
C GLN A 21 19.24 0.45 -5.27
N ARG A 22 18.60 1.43 -5.92
CA ARG A 22 18.33 2.73 -5.30
C ARG A 22 17.40 2.62 -4.09
N ALA A 23 16.35 1.81 -4.18
CA ALA A 23 15.43 1.58 -3.07
C ALA A 23 16.15 0.89 -1.90
N ALA A 24 17.01 -0.10 -2.15
CA ALA A 24 17.82 -0.74 -1.12
C ALA A 24 18.81 0.25 -0.46
N ALA A 25 19.46 1.11 -1.25
CA ALA A 25 20.44 2.07 -0.73
C ALA A 25 19.82 3.27 -0.01
N LYS A 26 18.67 3.77 -0.49
CA LYS A 26 18.04 4.99 0.05
C LYS A 26 16.88 4.72 1.00
N GLY A 27 16.25 3.55 0.93
CA GLY A 27 15.15 3.13 1.79
C GLY A 27 15.44 3.38 3.28
N PRO A 28 16.53 2.83 3.84
CA PRO A 28 16.92 3.00 5.25
C PRO A 28 16.95 4.45 5.76
N GLN A 29 17.15 5.43 4.88
CA GLN A 29 17.16 6.84 5.25
C GLN A 29 15.77 7.34 5.72
N TRP A 30 14.70 6.62 5.36
CA TRP A 30 13.34 6.92 5.78
C TRP A 30 12.97 6.34 7.16
N ASP A 31 13.76 5.41 7.71
CA ASP A 31 13.48 4.82 9.03
C ASP A 31 13.56 5.87 10.16
N ALA A 32 14.45 6.85 10.03
CA ALA A 32 14.64 7.88 11.05
C ALA A 32 13.85 9.17 10.79
N TRP A 33 12.93 9.18 9.80
CA TRP A 33 12.25 10.42 9.43
C TRP A 33 11.34 10.94 10.57
N PRO A 34 11.51 12.19 11.02
CA PRO A 34 10.76 12.71 12.16
C PRO A 34 9.24 12.68 11.94
N GLY A 35 8.50 12.30 12.99
CA GLY A 35 7.04 12.25 12.96
C GLY A 35 6.45 11.00 12.31
N LEU A 36 7.27 10.05 11.82
CA LEU A 36 6.75 8.76 11.39
C LEU A 36 6.41 7.86 12.59
N ALA A 37 5.21 7.29 12.55
CA ALA A 37 4.75 6.28 13.50
C ALA A 37 5.22 4.87 13.09
N CYS A 38 5.46 4.02 14.09
CA CYS A 38 5.94 2.66 13.90
C CYS A 38 4.88 1.77 13.22
N LYS A 39 5.36 0.91 12.31
CA LYS A 39 4.60 -0.16 11.67
C LYS A 39 5.47 -1.41 11.70
N ALA A 40 4.95 -2.50 12.25
CA ALA A 40 5.64 -3.77 12.33
C ALA A 40 4.75 -4.88 11.77
N PHE A 41 5.35 -5.78 11.00
CA PHE A 41 4.72 -6.97 10.44
C PHE A 41 5.62 -8.17 10.76
N ASP A 42 5.00 -9.33 11.00
CA ASP A 42 5.69 -10.60 11.25
C ASP A 42 6.49 -11.09 10.03
N ARG A 43 6.10 -10.64 8.84
CA ARG A 43 6.71 -10.98 7.55
C ARG A 43 6.94 -9.72 6.71
N PRO A 44 7.98 -9.72 5.85
CA PRO A 44 8.26 -8.57 4.99
C PRO A 44 7.16 -8.41 3.93
N PRO A 45 6.60 -7.21 3.75
CA PRO A 45 5.73 -6.93 2.62
C PRO A 45 6.48 -7.01 1.29
N ARG A 46 5.87 -7.65 0.30
CA ARG A 46 6.43 -7.84 -1.05
C ARG A 46 5.55 -7.27 -2.14
N ALA A 47 4.24 -7.17 -1.89
CA ALA A 47 3.28 -6.61 -2.83
C ALA A 47 2.31 -5.65 -2.14
N LEU A 48 1.91 -4.61 -2.87
CA LEU A 48 0.82 -3.70 -2.50
C LEU A 48 -0.15 -3.66 -3.68
N TYR A 49 -1.44 -3.80 -3.39
CA TYR A 49 -2.50 -3.70 -4.39
C TYR A 49 -3.37 -2.50 -4.08
N ARG A 50 -3.80 -1.80 -5.13
CA ARG A 50 -4.75 -0.69 -5.05
C ARG A 50 -5.94 -0.98 -5.94
N GLU A 51 -7.11 -1.03 -5.33
CA GLU A 51 -8.39 -1.06 -6.00
C GLU A 51 -9.04 0.33 -5.88
N GLU A 52 -9.77 0.73 -6.92
CA GLU A 52 -10.41 2.05 -6.99
C GLU A 52 -11.89 1.91 -7.26
N LEU A 53 -12.71 2.36 -6.31
CA LEU A 53 -14.16 2.41 -6.46
C LEU A 53 -14.58 3.86 -6.67
N PRO A 54 -15.47 4.16 -7.65
CA PRO A 54 -16.10 5.46 -7.75
C PRO A 54 -16.78 5.82 -6.43
N LEU A 55 -16.51 7.00 -5.88
CA LEU A 55 -17.27 7.48 -4.73
C LEU A 55 -18.59 8.09 -5.26
N PRO A 56 -19.75 7.58 -4.87
CA PRO A 56 -21.02 8.09 -5.38
C PRO A 56 -21.46 9.33 -4.60
N ASP A 57 -22.28 10.18 -5.23
CA ASP A 57 -22.87 11.36 -4.58
C ASP A 57 -23.85 11.00 -3.44
N ARG A 58 -24.43 9.79 -3.50
CA ARG A 58 -25.32 9.23 -2.47
C ARG A 58 -24.92 7.78 -2.19
N GLY A 59 -25.13 7.32 -0.95
CA GLY A 59 -24.84 5.94 -0.57
C GLY A 59 -23.37 5.65 -0.23
N ALA A 60 -22.55 6.69 0.00
CA ALA A 60 -21.14 6.54 0.38
C ALA A 60 -20.94 5.66 1.64
N ALA A 61 -21.88 5.68 2.59
CA ALA A 61 -21.83 4.80 3.76
C ALA A 61 -21.93 3.31 3.37
N ALA A 62 -22.89 2.94 2.52
CA ALA A 62 -23.05 1.57 2.06
C ALA A 62 -21.83 1.10 1.23
N LEU A 63 -21.28 1.97 0.39
CA LEU A 63 -20.03 1.68 -0.32
C LEU A 63 -18.86 1.44 0.64
N ARG A 64 -18.69 2.31 1.64
CA ARG A 64 -17.65 2.16 2.68
C ARG A 64 -17.82 0.84 3.42
N ASP A 65 -19.04 0.52 3.85
CA ASP A 65 -19.31 -0.68 4.63
C ASP A 65 -19.06 -1.96 3.82
N GLY A 66 -19.45 -1.96 2.54
CA GLY A 66 -19.10 -3.03 1.60
C GLY A 66 -17.60 -3.16 1.38
N ALA A 67 -16.88 -2.04 1.25
CA ALA A 67 -15.43 -2.04 1.08
C ALA A 67 -14.68 -2.52 2.34
N LEU A 68 -15.20 -2.22 3.54
CA LEU A 68 -14.69 -2.74 4.81
C LEU A 68 -14.91 -4.25 4.89
N ALA A 69 -16.12 -4.73 4.63
CA ALA A 69 -16.43 -6.17 4.65
C ALA A 69 -15.58 -6.96 3.64
N ALA A 70 -15.41 -6.42 2.43
CA ALA A 70 -14.54 -7.02 1.44
C ALA A 70 -13.07 -7.00 1.88
N GLY A 71 -12.64 -5.98 2.63
CA GLY A 71 -11.30 -5.87 3.21
C GLY A 71 -11.05 -6.88 4.32
N GLU A 72 -12.03 -7.12 5.19
CA GLU A 72 -11.99 -8.16 6.20
C GLU A 72 -11.84 -9.56 5.56
N ALA A 73 -12.57 -9.81 4.46
CA ALA A 73 -12.41 -11.05 3.71
C ALA A 73 -10.99 -11.25 3.16
N LEU A 74 -10.31 -10.16 2.73
CA LEU A 74 -8.91 -10.21 2.30
C LEU A 74 -7.96 -10.52 3.46
N LEU A 75 -8.20 -9.95 4.65
CA LEU A 75 -7.40 -10.23 5.85
C LEU A 75 -7.48 -11.70 6.29
N GLY A 76 -8.50 -12.45 5.86
CA GLY A 76 -8.58 -13.90 6.08
C GLY A 76 -7.57 -14.71 5.26
N ARG A 77 -6.89 -14.10 4.29
CA ARG A 77 -5.83 -14.77 3.52
C ARG A 77 -4.50 -14.72 4.26
N GLU A 78 -3.80 -15.86 4.28
CA GLU A 78 -2.51 -16.00 4.98
C GLU A 78 -1.46 -15.00 4.50
N ASP A 79 -1.45 -14.64 3.22
CA ASP A 79 -0.45 -13.73 2.65
C ASP A 79 -0.70 -12.26 2.94
N VAL A 80 -1.91 -11.86 3.38
CA VAL A 80 -2.28 -10.45 3.54
C VAL A 80 -1.88 -9.95 4.93
N LEU A 81 -1.04 -8.91 4.95
CA LEU A 81 -0.49 -8.29 6.15
C LEU A 81 -1.34 -7.14 6.69
N ALA A 82 -1.97 -6.38 5.79
CA ALA A 82 -2.80 -5.24 6.15
C ALA A 82 -3.75 -4.86 5.01
N VAL A 83 -4.89 -4.29 5.39
CA VAL A 83 -5.83 -3.65 4.47
C VAL A 83 -6.23 -2.30 5.05
N TRP A 84 -6.29 -1.27 4.21
CA TRP A 84 -6.81 0.04 4.62
C TRP A 84 -7.58 0.73 3.50
N LEU A 85 -8.50 1.59 3.89
CA LEU A 85 -9.30 2.41 2.99
C LEU A 85 -8.84 3.87 3.03
N VAL A 86 -8.85 4.51 1.87
CA VAL A 86 -8.54 5.94 1.72
C VAL A 86 -9.63 6.58 0.87
N ALA A 87 -10.25 7.64 1.38
CA ALA A 87 -11.08 8.51 0.54
C ALA A 87 -10.18 9.51 -0.20
N ASP A 88 -10.05 9.36 -1.52
CA ASP A 88 -9.42 10.35 -2.39
C ASP A 88 -10.49 11.37 -2.80
N LEU A 89 -10.59 12.43 -2.02
CA LEU A 89 -11.56 13.50 -2.25
C LEU A 89 -11.20 14.38 -3.46
N GLN A 90 -9.95 14.34 -3.95
CA GLN A 90 -9.55 15.08 -5.14
C GLN A 90 -10.07 14.41 -6.42
N ARG A 91 -10.07 13.08 -6.44
CA ARG A 91 -10.56 12.28 -7.57
C ARG A 91 -11.98 11.75 -7.37
N TRP A 92 -12.56 11.98 -6.21
CA TRP A 92 -13.84 11.43 -5.78
C TRP A 92 -13.87 9.90 -5.90
N ARG A 93 -12.88 9.25 -5.28
CA ARG A 93 -12.70 7.79 -5.27
C ARG A 93 -12.56 7.27 -3.85
N LEU A 94 -13.04 6.04 -3.64
CA LEU A 94 -12.63 5.21 -2.50
C LEU A 94 -11.52 4.27 -2.97
N LEU A 95 -10.35 4.37 -2.37
CA LEU A 95 -9.22 3.49 -2.63
C LEU A 95 -9.18 2.43 -1.54
N ARG A 96 -9.01 1.17 -1.95
CA ARG A 96 -8.68 0.08 -1.03
C ARG A 96 -7.27 -0.41 -1.33
N PHE A 97 -6.44 -0.39 -0.30
CA PHE A 97 -5.09 -0.91 -0.36
C PHE A 97 -5.03 -2.22 0.41
N SER A 98 -4.42 -3.24 -0.19
CA SER A 98 -4.06 -4.47 0.51
C SER A 98 -2.57 -4.74 0.35
N MET A 99 -1.89 -5.00 1.45
CA MET A 99 -0.45 -5.29 1.48
C MET A 99 -0.25 -6.77 1.79
N SER A 100 0.64 -7.42 1.03
CA SER A 100 0.86 -8.86 1.08
C SER A 100 2.35 -9.20 1.24
N ALA A 101 2.63 -10.27 1.98
CA ALA A 101 3.91 -10.97 2.02
C ALA A 101 4.13 -11.92 0.84
N GLY A 102 3.09 -12.18 0.04
CA GLY A 102 3.15 -12.93 -1.21
C GLY A 102 3.86 -12.15 -2.33
N ALA A 103 4.29 -12.88 -3.36
CA ALA A 103 4.84 -12.24 -4.55
C ALA A 103 3.78 -11.38 -5.25
N LEU A 104 4.23 -10.38 -6.01
CA LEU A 104 3.32 -9.59 -6.84
C LEU A 104 2.70 -10.49 -7.92
N GLU A 105 1.38 -10.47 -7.97
CA GLU A 105 0.56 -11.22 -8.93
C GLU A 105 -0.37 -10.27 -9.68
N LEU A 106 -0.72 -10.61 -10.92
CA LEU A 106 -1.76 -9.88 -11.64
C LEU A 106 -3.12 -10.20 -11.03
N ARG A 107 -3.87 -9.15 -10.68
CA ARG A 107 -5.23 -9.27 -10.12
C ARG A 107 -6.17 -8.41 -10.95
N ALA A 108 -7.32 -8.97 -11.31
CA ALA A 108 -8.38 -8.22 -11.96
C ALA A 108 -8.76 -6.99 -11.12
N ASP A 109 -9.08 -5.90 -11.81
CA ASP A 109 -9.61 -4.67 -11.20
C ASP A 109 -8.71 -3.99 -10.15
N SER A 110 -7.41 -4.28 -10.16
CA SER A 110 -6.44 -3.64 -9.27
C SER A 110 -5.14 -3.27 -9.97
N VAL A 111 -4.48 -2.25 -9.43
CA VAL A 111 -3.09 -1.93 -9.76
C VAL A 111 -2.20 -2.54 -8.70
N GLY A 112 -1.24 -3.38 -9.14
CA GLY A 112 -0.25 -4.00 -8.28
C GLY A 112 1.08 -3.26 -8.28
N TYR A 113 1.74 -3.20 -7.12
CA TYR A 113 3.05 -2.59 -6.91
C TYR A 113 3.98 -3.59 -6.21
N GLU A 114 5.20 -3.71 -6.71
CA GLU A 114 6.28 -4.39 -5.99
C GLU A 114 6.72 -3.49 -4.83
N VAL A 115 6.72 -4.03 -3.60
CA VAL A 115 7.20 -3.28 -2.43
C VAL A 115 8.71 -3.48 -2.34
N LEU A 116 9.47 -2.48 -2.79
CA LEU A 116 10.93 -2.51 -2.73
C LEU A 116 11.48 -2.19 -1.34
N TYR A 117 10.77 -1.34 -0.60
CA TYR A 117 11.16 -0.94 0.75
C TYR A 117 9.95 -0.39 1.51
N LEU A 118 9.73 -0.90 2.73
CA LEU A 118 8.81 -0.32 3.70
C LEU A 118 9.63 0.21 4.87
N ALA A 119 9.48 1.50 5.18
CA ALA A 119 10.11 2.12 6.34
C ALA A 119 9.60 1.48 7.63
N ARG A 120 10.52 1.30 8.58
CA ARG A 120 10.37 0.64 9.88
C ARG A 120 10.69 1.63 11.02
N PRO A 121 10.08 2.83 11.03
CA PRO A 121 10.44 3.86 11.99
C PRO A 121 10.10 3.43 13.41
N GLY A 122 11.03 3.58 14.36
CA GLY A 122 10.75 3.30 15.76
C GLY A 122 10.57 1.82 16.09
N LEU A 123 10.89 0.91 15.15
CA LEU A 123 10.86 -0.53 15.38
C LEU A 123 11.87 -0.93 16.47
N GLU A 124 13.00 -0.23 16.51
CA GLU A 124 14.04 -0.36 17.53
C GLU A 124 13.58 0.04 18.95
N ARG A 125 12.40 0.66 19.07
CA ARG A 125 11.81 1.10 20.35
C ARG A 125 10.73 0.14 20.86
N LEU A 126 10.38 -0.89 20.10
CA LEU A 126 9.46 -1.93 20.58
C LEU A 126 10.20 -2.84 21.58
N PRO A 127 9.52 -3.27 22.66
CA PRO A 127 10.12 -4.13 23.70
C PRO A 127 10.47 -5.53 23.19
#